data_AF-A0A218ZGW0-F1
#
_entry.id   AF-A0A218ZGW0-F1
#
_cell.length_a   1.000
_cell.length_b   1.000
_cell.length_c   1.000
_cell.angle_alpha   90.00
_cell.angle_beta   90.00
_cell.angle_gamma   90.00
#
_symmetry.space_group_name_H-M   'P 1'
#
loop_
_entity.id
_entity.type
_entity.pdbx_description
1 polymer ?
#
loop_
_entity_poly.entity_id
_entity_poly.type
_entity_poly.pdbx_seq_one_letter_code
_entity_poly.pdbx_strand_id
1 'polypeptide(L)'
;MAPALPQTLNIPFLIHVVLETPASLNFFLRPGNQLAAPAPQAHALVRQYAALLLSSNLVALVFAFRDVDETSQRVAGALAVYHVAPLVRAVGRIGNRIEGERGASRRASGREEAEGGLGGPWLHAATHACALGALVWEFGFGGK
;
A
#
# COMPACT_ATOMS: atom_id res chain seq x y z
N MET A 1 37.49 -8.38 16.09
CA MET A 1 36.34 -7.73 15.44
C MET A 1 36.03 -8.56 14.20
N ALA A 2 34.99 -9.39 14.24
CA ALA A 2 34.65 -10.26 13.10
C ALA A 2 34.19 -9.38 11.91
N PRO A 3 34.55 -9.71 10.67
CA PRO A 3 34.07 -8.98 9.51
C PRO A 3 32.54 -9.10 9.46
N ALA A 4 31.83 -7.97 9.40
CA ALA A 4 30.41 -7.96 9.11
C ALA A 4 30.23 -8.59 7.72
N LEU A 5 29.51 -9.72 7.66
CA LEU A 5 29.08 -10.27 6.38
C LEU A 5 28.25 -9.22 5.63
N PRO A 6 28.31 -9.16 4.30
CA PRO A 6 27.50 -8.22 3.53
C PRO A 6 26.02 -8.50 3.83
N GLN A 7 25.36 -7.54 4.46
CA GLN A 7 23.92 -7.60 4.73
C GLN A 7 23.19 -7.73 3.40
N THR A 8 22.37 -8.77 3.28
CA THR A 8 21.50 -8.93 2.12
C THR A 8 20.34 -7.94 2.21
N LEU A 9 20.12 -7.20 1.13
CA LEU A 9 19.07 -6.19 1.08
C LEU A 9 17.72 -6.87 0.82
N ASN A 10 16.81 -6.81 1.78
CA ASN A 10 15.50 -7.46 1.65
C ASN A 10 14.53 -6.56 0.88
N ILE A 11 14.36 -6.88 -0.40
CA ILE A 11 13.60 -6.09 -1.37
C ILE A 11 12.11 -5.94 -0.98
N PRO A 12 11.38 -7.01 -0.57
CA PRO A 12 10.01 -6.88 -0.07
C PRO A 12 9.81 -5.83 1.02
N PHE A 13 10.66 -5.81 2.05
CA PHE A 13 10.55 -4.80 3.10
C PHE A 13 10.89 -3.40 2.60
N LEU A 14 11.85 -3.25 1.68
CA LEU A 14 12.13 -1.95 1.05
C LEU A 14 10.95 -1.42 0.24
N ILE A 15 10.29 -2.29 -0.54
CA ILE A 15 9.09 -1.91 -1.30
C ILE A 15 8.03 -1.36 -0.34
N HIS A 16 7.79 -2.04 0.78
CA HIS A 16 6.85 -1.56 1.81
C HIS A 16 7.26 -0.18 2.33
N VAL A 17 8.51 0.00 2.74
CA VAL A 17 9.02 1.29 3.26
C VAL A 17 8.86 2.41 2.23
N VAL A 18 9.27 2.19 0.97
CA VAL A 18 9.25 3.22 -0.08
C VAL A 18 7.82 3.64 -0.43
N LEU A 19 6.88 2.69 -0.47
CA LEU A 19 5.49 3.01 -0.81
C LEU A 19 4.74 3.67 0.35
N GLU A 20 4.94 3.19 1.57
CA GLU A 20 4.12 3.59 2.71
C GLU A 20 4.68 4.83 3.44
N THR A 21 5.95 5.20 3.23
CA THR A 21 6.53 6.43 3.84
C THR A 21 5.88 7.70 3.31
N PRO A 22 5.76 7.95 1.99
CA PRO A 22 5.03 9.11 1.51
C PRO A 22 3.54 9.05 1.89
N ALA A 23 2.94 7.87 1.95
CA ALA A 23 1.54 7.71 2.37
C ALA A 23 1.33 8.10 3.83
N SER A 24 2.14 7.57 4.76
CA SER A 24 2.09 7.91 6.20
C SER A 24 2.31 9.40 6.44
N LEU A 25 3.30 10.01 5.80
CA LEU A 25 3.52 11.46 5.90
C LEU A 25 2.31 12.26 5.38
N ASN A 26 1.73 11.85 4.25
CA ASN A 26 0.54 12.50 3.71
C ASN A 26 -0.69 12.36 4.64
N PHE A 27 -0.91 11.18 5.24
CA PHE A 27 -2.01 10.97 6.19
C PHE A 27 -1.82 11.81 7.46
N PHE A 28 -0.57 11.95 7.93
CA PHE A 28 -0.28 12.71 9.13
C PHE A 28 -0.40 14.23 8.92
N LEU A 29 0.23 14.75 7.85
CA LEU A 29 0.32 16.18 7.56
C LEU A 29 -0.96 16.72 6.89
N ARG A 30 -1.65 15.90 6.10
CA ARG A 30 -2.83 16.27 5.30
C ARG A 30 -3.99 15.27 5.50
N PRO A 31 -4.50 15.11 6.74
CA PRO A 31 -5.53 14.11 7.04
C PRO A 31 -6.85 14.35 6.29
N GLY A 32 -7.18 15.59 5.96
CA GLY A 32 -8.39 15.93 5.20
C GLY A 32 -8.42 15.35 3.79
N ASN A 33 -7.24 15.13 3.17
CA ASN A 33 -7.15 14.55 1.83
C ASN A 33 -7.54 13.06 1.79
N GLN A 34 -7.67 12.41 2.95
CA GLN A 34 -8.03 10.99 3.06
C GLN A 34 -9.54 10.78 3.16
N LEU A 35 -10.31 11.86 3.22
CA LEU A 35 -11.75 11.84 3.49
C LEU A 35 -12.50 12.28 2.24
N ALA A 36 -13.64 11.65 1.96
CA ALA A 36 -14.48 11.97 0.81
C ALA A 36 -15.20 13.33 0.96
N ALA A 37 -15.36 13.80 2.19
CA ALA A 37 -15.95 15.08 2.54
C ALA A 37 -15.24 15.66 3.78
N PRO A 38 -15.32 16.98 4.02
CA PRO A 38 -14.76 17.59 5.22
C PRO A 38 -15.34 16.95 6.51
N ALA A 39 -14.49 16.31 7.31
CA ALA A 39 -14.87 15.72 8.60
C ALA A 39 -13.73 15.89 9.63
N PRO A 40 -13.58 17.08 10.25
CA PRO A 40 -12.49 17.40 11.18
C PRO A 40 -12.38 16.43 12.36
N GLN A 41 -13.50 15.88 12.82
CA GLN A 41 -13.56 14.87 13.89
C GLN A 41 -12.80 13.58 13.56
N ALA A 42 -12.65 13.25 12.27
CA ALA A 42 -11.90 12.06 11.84
C ALA A 42 -10.38 12.32 11.75
N HIS A 43 -9.92 13.58 11.79
CA HIS A 43 -8.49 13.89 11.61
C HIS A 43 -7.59 13.26 12.65
N ALA A 44 -8.04 13.16 13.90
CA ALA A 44 -7.28 12.50 14.97
C ALA A 44 -7.06 11.00 14.65
N LEU A 45 -8.11 10.31 14.20
CA LEU A 45 -8.03 8.90 13.79
C LEU A 45 -7.11 8.72 12.58
N VAL A 46 -7.23 9.58 11.55
CA VAL A 46 -6.36 9.51 10.36
C VAL A 46 -4.89 9.69 10.75
N ARG A 47 -4.56 10.62 11.64
CA ARG A 47 -3.19 10.81 12.14
C ARG A 47 -2.71 9.64 13.00
N GLN A 48 -3.58 9.02 13.78
CA GLN A 48 -3.24 7.80 14.53
C GLN A 48 -2.92 6.64 13.59
N TYR A 49 -3.70 6.45 12.52
CA TYR A 49 -3.39 5.47 11.47
C TYR A 49 -2.07 5.80 10.77
N ALA A 50 -1.78 7.08 10.54
CA ALA A 50 -0.51 7.51 9.95
C ALA A 50 0.70 7.15 10.84
N ALA A 51 0.57 7.36 12.16
CA ALA A 51 1.60 6.99 13.12
C ALA A 51 1.80 5.47 13.18
N LEU A 52 0.73 4.69 13.12
CA LEU A 52 0.81 3.22 13.06
C LEU A 52 1.52 2.74 11.79
N LEU A 53 1.21 3.35 10.64
CA LEU A 53 1.85 3.04 9.35
C LEU A 53 3.34 3.44 9.34
N LEU A 54 3.68 4.59 9.94
CA LEU A 54 5.08 4.98 10.13
C LEU A 54 5.81 3.99 11.05
N SER A 55 5.17 3.54 12.13
CA SER A 55 5.74 2.52 13.01
C SER A 55 5.97 1.20 12.30
N SER A 56 5.05 0.74 11.45
CA SER A 56 5.25 -0.47 10.65
C SER A 56 6.38 -0.31 9.65
N ASN A 57 6.56 0.89 9.07
CA ASN A 57 7.71 1.18 8.21
C ASN A 57 9.04 1.14 8.95
N LEU A 58 9.10 1.63 10.18
CA LEU A 58 10.33 1.52 10.99
C LEU A 58 10.67 0.05 11.27
N VAL A 59 9.66 -0.78 11.57
CA VAL A 59 9.86 -2.24 11.71
C VAL A 59 10.35 -2.83 10.38
N ALA A 60 9.69 -2.54 9.26
CA ALA A 60 10.11 -3.01 7.94
C ALA A 60 11.53 -2.56 7.59
N LEU A 61 11.94 -1.34 7.93
CA LEU A 61 13.28 -0.83 7.70
C LEU A 61 14.35 -1.63 8.45
N VAL A 62 14.06 -2.09 9.67
CA VAL A 62 14.98 -3.00 10.41
C VAL A 62 15.16 -4.31 9.64
N PHE A 63 14.07 -4.88 9.12
CA PHE A 63 14.13 -6.13 8.36
C PHE A 63 14.68 -5.96 6.93
N ALA A 64 14.65 -4.75 6.38
CA ALA A 64 15.24 -4.45 5.07
C ALA A 64 16.77 -4.64 5.05
N PHE A 65 17.44 -4.47 6.19
CA PHE A 65 18.90 -4.56 6.34
C PHE A 65 19.35 -5.72 7.24
N ARG A 66 18.46 -6.69 7.46
CA ARG A 66 18.72 -7.89 8.25
C ARG A 66 18.66 -9.12 7.35
N ASP A 67 19.50 -10.10 7.64
CA ASP A 67 19.42 -11.39 6.98
C ASP A 67 18.06 -12.06 7.21
N VAL A 68 17.55 -12.70 6.16
CA VAL A 68 16.23 -13.30 6.21
C VAL A 68 16.23 -14.54 7.08
N ASP A 69 15.31 -14.56 8.04
CA ASP A 69 15.07 -15.67 8.94
C ASP A 69 13.55 -15.91 9.13
N GLU A 70 13.20 -16.88 9.96
CA GLU A 70 11.80 -17.20 10.25
C GLU A 70 11.03 -16.01 10.85
N THR A 71 11.70 -15.15 11.61
CA THR A 71 11.08 -13.94 12.17
C THR A 71 10.73 -12.96 11.05
N SER A 72 11.67 -12.78 10.11
CA SER A 72 11.49 -11.94 8.92
C SER A 72 10.27 -12.40 8.11
N GLN A 73 10.14 -13.71 7.88
CA GLN A 73 8.98 -14.28 7.19
C GLN A 73 7.67 -13.93 7.92
N ARG A 74 7.59 -14.20 9.23
CA ARG A 74 6.38 -13.92 10.05
C ARG A 74 6.01 -12.44 10.04
N VAL A 75 7.00 -11.55 10.13
CA VAL A 75 6.78 -10.11 10.07
C VAL A 75 6.30 -9.68 8.68
N ALA A 76 6.88 -10.24 7.60
CA ALA A 76 6.40 -9.98 6.25
C ALA A 76 4.92 -10.39 6.09
N GLY A 77 4.55 -11.56 6.61
CA GLY A 77 3.16 -12.01 6.64
C GLY A 77 2.23 -11.08 7.40
N ALA A 78 2.66 -10.57 8.56
CA ALA A 78 1.88 -9.61 9.34
C ALA A 78 1.68 -8.27 8.60
N LEU A 79 2.74 -7.74 7.96
CA LEU A 79 2.67 -6.52 7.16
C LEU A 79 1.82 -6.71 5.89
N ALA A 80 1.85 -7.90 5.28
CA ALA A 80 1.03 -8.22 4.12
C ALA A 80 -0.47 -8.03 4.37
N VAL A 81 -0.95 -8.39 5.57
CA VAL A 81 -2.37 -8.24 5.97
C VAL A 81 -2.84 -6.80 5.83
N TYR A 82 -1.99 -5.81 6.12
CA TYR A 82 -2.34 -4.40 6.00
C TYR A 82 -2.79 -4.04 4.58
N HIS A 83 -2.13 -4.58 3.55
CA HIS A 83 -2.40 -4.22 2.15
C HIS A 83 -3.69 -4.83 1.59
N VAL A 84 -4.27 -5.83 2.26
CA VAL A 84 -5.53 -6.46 1.82
C VAL A 84 -6.68 -5.45 1.83
N ALA A 85 -6.85 -4.70 2.92
CA ALA A 85 -7.98 -3.76 3.03
C ALA A 85 -7.91 -2.59 2.03
N PRO A 86 -6.77 -1.90 1.83
CA PRO A 86 -6.60 -0.92 0.76
C PRO A 86 -6.82 -1.50 -0.64
N LEU A 87 -6.33 -2.72 -0.91
CA LEU A 87 -6.53 -3.39 -2.20
C LEU A 87 -8.01 -3.65 -2.47
N VAL A 88 -8.73 -4.24 -1.50
CA VAL A 88 -10.18 -4.49 -1.61
C VAL A 88 -10.95 -3.19 -1.85
N ARG A 89 -10.63 -2.11 -1.12
CA ARG A 89 -11.26 -0.80 -1.31
C ARG A 89 -11.01 -0.23 -2.71
N ALA A 90 -9.79 -0.38 -3.23
CA ALA A 90 -9.43 0.11 -4.55
C ALA A 90 -10.13 -0.68 -5.68
N VAL A 91 -10.15 -2.01 -5.56
CA VAL A 91 -10.85 -2.88 -6.50
C VAL A 91 -12.36 -2.61 -6.49
N GLY A 92 -12.98 -2.44 -5.31
CA GLY A 92 -14.40 -2.06 -5.21
C GLY A 92 -14.71 -0.72 -5.88
N ARG A 93 -13.83 0.28 -5.73
CA ARG A 93 -13.96 1.56 -6.44
C ARG A 93 -13.86 1.43 -7.96
N ILE A 94 -12.96 0.57 -8.43
CA ILE A 94 -12.81 0.29 -9.87
C ILE A 94 -14.09 -0.38 -10.41
N GLY A 95 -14.60 -1.39 -9.71
CA GLY A 95 -15.85 -2.08 -10.08
C GLY A 95 -17.02 -1.11 -10.22
N ASN A 96 -17.25 -0.26 -9.21
CA ASN A 96 -18.33 0.72 -9.22
C ASN A 96 -18.22 1.74 -10.37
N ARG A 97 -16.99 2.11 -10.78
CA ARG A 97 -16.78 3.00 -11.94
C ARG A 97 -17.15 2.31 -13.24
N ILE A 98 -16.69 1.07 -13.43
CA ILE A 98 -16.99 0.29 -14.64
C ILE A 98 -18.50 0.06 -14.78
N GLU A 99 -19.19 -0.22 -13.68
CA GLU A 99 -20.66 -0.36 -13.67
C GLU A 99 -21.39 0.96 -13.98
N GLY A 100 -20.96 2.07 -13.36
CA GLY A 100 -21.51 3.40 -13.62
C GLY A 100 -21.29 3.87 -15.05
N GLU A 101 -20.12 3.62 -15.61
CA GLU A 101 -19.78 3.89 -17.02
C GLU A 101 -20.59 3.02 -17.97
N ARG A 102 -20.83 1.73 -17.66
CA ARG A 102 -21.73 0.89 -18.46
C ARG A 102 -23.19 1.37 -18.42
N GLY A 103 -23.63 1.92 -17.29
CA GLY A 103 -24.96 2.54 -17.14
C GLY A 103 -25.10 3.87 -17.89
N ALA A 104 -24.04 4.69 -17.91
CA ALA A 104 -23.99 5.98 -18.60
C ALA A 104 -23.71 5.85 -20.11
N SER A 105 -22.88 4.89 -20.52
CA SER A 105 -22.49 4.64 -21.91
C SER A 105 -23.65 4.08 -22.75
N ARG A 106 -24.66 3.45 -22.14
CA ARG A 106 -25.95 3.15 -22.81
C ARG A 106 -26.75 4.41 -23.19
N ARG A 107 -26.45 5.58 -22.62
CA ARG A 107 -27.12 6.86 -22.94
C ARG A 107 -26.29 7.80 -23.82
N ALA A 108 -25.00 7.55 -24.01
CA ALA A 108 -24.09 8.44 -24.73
C ALA A 108 -23.34 7.69 -25.84
N SER A 109 -24.06 7.32 -26.90
CA SER A 109 -23.45 7.10 -28.22
C SER A 109 -23.06 8.48 -28.78
N GLY A 110 -21.83 8.90 -28.51
CA GLY A 110 -21.27 10.10 -29.12
C GLY A 110 -20.46 10.92 -28.13
N ARG A 111 -19.15 10.88 -28.35
CA ARG A 111 -18.14 11.88 -27.95
C ARG A 111 -17.23 11.49 -26.77
N GLU A 112 -15.96 11.44 -27.20
CA GLU A 112 -14.71 11.70 -26.51
C GLU A 112 -14.14 10.60 -25.60
N GLU A 113 -13.02 10.07 -26.11
CA GLU A 113 -11.95 9.33 -25.48
C GLU A 113 -11.72 9.79 -24.03
N ALA A 114 -12.23 9.02 -23.08
CA ALA A 114 -11.85 9.17 -21.69
C ALA A 114 -10.41 8.68 -21.56
N GLU A 115 -9.47 9.63 -21.53
CA GLU A 115 -8.07 9.43 -21.21
C GLU A 115 -7.91 8.43 -20.06
N GLY A 116 -7.43 7.23 -20.42
CA GLY A 116 -7.10 6.15 -19.50
C GLY A 116 -5.89 6.52 -18.65
N GLY A 117 -6.08 7.45 -17.73
CA GLY A 117 -5.03 7.93 -16.84
C GLY A 117 -4.67 6.88 -15.81
N LEU A 118 -3.44 6.37 -15.88
CA LEU A 118 -2.74 5.59 -14.85
C LEU A 118 -2.54 6.35 -13.52
N GLY A 119 -3.24 7.48 -13.30
CA GLY A 119 -3.30 8.21 -12.05
C GLY A 119 -4.72 8.15 -11.46
N GLY A 120 -4.92 7.31 -10.45
CA GLY A 120 -6.24 7.10 -9.84
C GLY A 120 -6.34 5.78 -9.06
N PRO A 121 -7.56 5.24 -8.85
CA PRO A 121 -7.78 3.99 -8.11
C PRO A 121 -6.97 2.78 -8.63
N TRP A 122 -6.64 2.75 -9.93
CA TRP A 122 -5.81 1.71 -10.53
C TRP A 122 -4.37 1.72 -10.03
N LEU A 123 -3.73 2.90 -9.95
CA LEU A 123 -2.38 3.00 -9.38
C LEU A 123 -2.38 2.58 -7.92
N HIS A 124 -3.39 3.00 -7.15
CA HIS A 124 -3.54 2.62 -5.74
C HIS A 124 -3.74 1.11 -5.58
N ALA A 125 -4.53 0.47 -6.45
CA ALA A 125 -4.68 -0.99 -6.46
C ALA A 125 -3.36 -1.67 -6.82
N ALA A 126 -2.67 -1.19 -7.85
CA ALA A 126 -1.39 -1.75 -8.29
C ALA A 126 -0.31 -1.66 -7.20
N THR A 127 -0.16 -0.51 -6.53
CA THR A 127 0.83 -0.34 -5.46
C THR A 127 0.57 -1.31 -4.31
N HIS A 128 -0.69 -1.46 -3.87
CA HIS A 128 -1.01 -2.39 -2.80
C HIS A 128 -0.92 -3.87 -3.23
N ALA A 129 -1.25 -4.19 -4.48
CA ALA A 129 -1.07 -5.54 -5.03
C ALA A 129 0.43 -5.91 -5.11
N CYS A 130 1.28 -4.99 -5.56
CA CYS A 130 2.73 -5.20 -5.59
C CYS A 130 3.32 -5.40 -4.19
N ALA A 131 2.97 -4.53 -3.24
CA ALA A 131 3.44 -4.66 -1.85
C ALA A 131 2.95 -5.95 -1.19
N LEU A 132 1.66 -6.30 -1.39
CA LEU A 132 1.09 -7.56 -0.92
C LEU A 132 1.82 -8.77 -1.51
N GLY A 133 2.00 -8.80 -2.84
CA GLY A 133 2.68 -9.91 -3.52
C GLY A 133 4.13 -10.09 -3.06
N ALA A 134 4.87 -8.98 -2.91
CA ALA A 134 6.25 -9.03 -2.44
C ALA A 134 6.36 -9.56 -1.01
N LEU A 135 5.50 -9.10 -0.09
CA LEU A 135 5.53 -9.56 1.31
C LEU A 135 4.99 -10.99 1.49
N VAL A 136 4.00 -11.40 0.70
CA VAL A 136 3.53 -12.80 0.68
C VAL A 136 4.60 -13.74 0.13
N TRP A 137 5.34 -13.30 -0.90
CA TRP A 137 6.50 -14.04 -1.39
C TRP A 137 7.52 -14.24 -0.29
N GLU A 138 7.88 -13.16 0.41
CA GLU A 138 8.83 -13.22 1.52
C GLU A 138 8.35 -14.15 2.64
N PHE A 139 7.06 -14.07 3.01
CA PHE A 139 6.46 -14.95 4.01
C PHE A 139 6.53 -16.45 3.63
N GLY A 140 6.30 -16.80 2.37
CA GLY A 140 6.26 -18.20 1.92
C GLY A 140 7.62 -18.79 1.54
N PHE A 141 8.56 -17.95 1.11
CA PHE A 141 9.77 -18.37 0.41
C PHE A 141 11.06 -17.66 0.86
N GLY A 142 11.02 -16.59 1.66
CA GLY A 142 12.17 -15.69 1.90
C GLY A 142 13.43 -16.31 2.54
N GLY A 143 13.37 -17.54 3.06
CA GLY A 143 14.50 -18.21 3.73
C GLY A 143 14.80 -19.61 3.19
N LYS A 144 14.39 -19.90 1.95
CA LYS A 144 14.65 -21.18 1.27
C LYS A 144 15.63 -21.00 0.13
#